data_AF-A0AAA9RX75-F1
#
_entry.id   AF-A0AAA9RX75-F1
#
_cell.length_a   1.000
_cell.length_b   1.000
_cell.length_c   1.000
_cell.angle_alpha   90.00
_cell.angle_beta   90.00
_cell.angle_gamma   90.00
#
_symmetry.space_group_name_H-M   'P 1'
#
loop_
_entity.id
_entity.type
_entity.pdbx_description
1 polymer ?
#
loop_
_entity_poly.entity_id
_entity_poly.type
_entity_poly.pdbx_seq_one_letter_code
_entity_poly.pdbx_strand_id
1 'polypeptide(L)'
;ESEILQKRMLPREQLKCEFLLLKVYCSPKSSFFVSEPHYVNASQDLEEPMWLNKIKDKLMMTLYYQVWEFVRDMRLIFQNHKMVYRVSVLTTGPSGMSLEARFKGNLCLSPLKEDSRSLFSNLKILDLFIFTFPTAVSKS
;
A
#
# COMPACT_ATOMS: atom_id res chain seq x y z
N GLU A 1 -0.15 -17.12 3.12
CA GLU A 1 0.13 -16.00 2.19
C GLU A 1 -0.05 -16.42 0.72
N SER A 2 0.65 -17.45 0.24
CA SER A 2 0.70 -17.83 -1.17
C SER A 2 -0.65 -18.05 -1.88
N GLU A 3 -1.65 -18.62 -1.21
CA GLU A 3 -2.98 -18.81 -1.80
C GLU A 3 -3.73 -17.49 -2.06
N ILE A 4 -3.55 -16.49 -1.19
CA ILE A 4 -4.22 -15.18 -1.32
C ILE A 4 -3.61 -14.37 -2.45
N LEU A 5 -2.28 -14.47 -2.61
CA LEU A 5 -1.54 -13.74 -3.64
C LEU A 5 -1.96 -14.15 -5.06
N GLN A 6 -2.33 -15.42 -5.25
CA GLN A 6 -2.76 -15.95 -6.55
C GLN A 6 -4.21 -15.60 -6.93
N LYS A 7 -4.96 -14.94 -6.04
CA LYS A 7 -6.34 -14.56 -6.33
C LYS A 7 -6.39 -13.48 -7.40
N ARG A 8 -7.35 -13.61 -8.32
CA ARG A 8 -7.73 -12.53 -9.23
C ARG A 8 -8.27 -11.35 -8.44
N MET A 9 -8.02 -10.14 -8.94
CA MET A 9 -8.47 -8.90 -8.34
C MET A 9 -9.96 -8.65 -8.63
N LEU A 10 -10.82 -9.53 -8.09
CA LEU A 10 -12.27 -9.36 -8.12
C LEU A 10 -12.70 -8.21 -7.18
N PRO A 11 -13.92 -7.66 -7.29
CA PRO A 11 -14.36 -6.51 -6.48
C PRO A 11 -14.12 -6.68 -4.97
N ARG A 12 -14.34 -7.90 -4.45
CA ARG A 12 -14.06 -8.22 -3.04
C ARG A 12 -12.59 -8.11 -2.68
N GLU A 13 -11.68 -8.53 -3.56
CA GLU A 13 -10.24 -8.52 -3.29
C GLU A 13 -9.63 -7.13 -3.57
N GLN A 14 -10.18 -6.40 -4.55
CA GLN A 14 -9.91 -5.00 -4.80
C GLN A 14 -10.18 -4.14 -3.55
N LEU A 15 -11.37 -4.27 -2.95
CA LEU A 15 -11.75 -3.53 -1.73
C LEU A 15 -10.78 -3.82 -0.57
N LYS A 16 -10.27 -5.05 -0.46
CA LYS A 16 -9.28 -5.38 0.58
C LYS A 16 -7.93 -4.72 0.32
N CYS A 17 -7.52 -4.64 -0.94
CA CYS A 17 -6.27 -3.97 -1.32
C CYS A 17 -6.36 -2.46 -1.10
N GLU A 18 -7.48 -1.83 -1.49
CA GLU A 18 -7.78 -0.41 -1.21
C GLU A 18 -7.79 -0.14 0.30
N PHE A 19 -8.45 -1.01 1.07
CA PHE A 19 -8.47 -0.90 2.52
C PHE A 19 -7.10 -1.08 3.16
N LEU A 20 -6.30 -2.03 2.66
CA LEU A 20 -4.93 -2.24 3.11
C LEU A 20 -4.05 -1.02 2.81
N LEU A 21 -4.20 -0.42 1.62
CA LEU A 21 -3.51 0.80 1.24
C LEU A 21 -3.93 1.98 2.14
N LEU A 22 -5.23 2.13 2.44
CA LEU A 22 -5.72 3.14 3.38
C LEU A 22 -5.08 2.99 4.77
N LYS A 23 -4.98 1.76 5.30
CA LYS A 23 -4.30 1.50 6.57
C LYS A 23 -2.84 1.94 6.57
N VAL A 24 -2.17 1.87 5.42
CA VAL A 24 -0.81 2.36 5.26
C VAL A 24 -0.79 3.88 5.26
N TYR A 25 -1.69 4.55 4.53
CA TYR A 25 -1.85 6.02 4.55
C TYR A 25 -2.07 6.56 5.97
N CYS A 26 -2.87 5.89 6.80
CA CYS A 26 -3.14 6.29 8.19
C CYS A 26 -1.92 6.22 9.13
N SER A 27 -0.78 5.68 8.68
CA SER A 27 0.44 5.69 9.47
C SER A 27 1.12 7.06 9.37
N PRO A 28 1.55 7.70 10.46
CA PRO A 28 2.31 8.97 10.39
C PRO A 28 3.57 8.89 9.53
N LYS A 29 4.13 7.69 9.39
CA LYS A 29 5.32 7.39 8.57
C LYS A 29 5.02 7.28 7.07
N SER A 30 3.75 7.32 6.67
CA SER A 30 3.33 7.19 5.27
C SER A 30 3.76 8.39 4.42
N SER A 31 3.86 9.58 5.03
CA SER A 31 4.21 10.84 4.35
C SER A 31 5.48 10.75 3.51
N PHE A 32 6.48 9.99 3.95
CA PHE A 32 7.72 9.75 3.22
C PHE A 32 7.56 8.97 1.91
N PHE A 33 6.43 8.29 1.73
CA PHE A 33 6.17 7.38 0.61
C PHE A 33 4.96 7.80 -0.23
N VAL A 34 4.30 8.93 0.10
CA VAL A 34 3.06 9.37 -0.57
C VAL A 34 3.32 9.76 -2.02
N SER A 35 4.33 10.60 -2.24
CA SER A 35 4.62 11.21 -3.53
C SER A 35 5.79 10.53 -4.25
N GLU A 36 5.95 10.87 -5.53
CA GLU A 36 7.09 10.40 -6.32
C GLU A 36 8.41 10.72 -5.60
N PRO A 37 9.28 9.72 -5.40
CA PRO A 37 10.52 9.92 -4.69
C PRO A 37 11.55 10.60 -5.61
N HIS A 38 12.21 11.64 -5.11
CA HIS A 38 13.35 12.27 -5.78
C HIS A 38 14.64 11.54 -5.44
N TYR A 39 15.01 10.56 -6.26
CA TYR A 39 16.28 9.86 -6.13
C TYR A 39 17.42 10.71 -6.72
N VAL A 40 18.18 11.38 -5.87
CA VAL A 40 19.31 12.24 -6.28
C VAL A 40 20.38 11.46 -7.05
N ASN A 41 20.51 10.16 -6.76
CA ASN A 41 21.36 9.22 -7.49
C ASN A 41 20.56 7.93 -7.72
N ALA A 42 19.59 7.96 -8.64
CA ALA A 42 18.93 6.73 -9.07
C ALA A 42 20.00 5.82 -9.70
N SER A 43 20.61 4.94 -8.90
CA SER A 43 21.50 3.91 -9.40
C SER A 43 20.77 3.13 -10.49
N GLN A 44 21.48 2.73 -11.55
CA GLN A 44 20.94 1.85 -12.60
C GLN A 44 20.31 0.55 -12.04
N ASP A 45 20.58 0.22 -10.78
CA ASP A 45 20.03 -0.93 -10.04
C ASP A 45 18.60 -0.73 -9.48
N LEU A 46 17.96 0.42 -9.65
CA LEU A 46 16.54 0.60 -9.30
C LEU A 46 15.67 0.01 -10.41
N GLU A 47 14.97 -1.11 -10.13
CA GLU A 47 14.05 -1.75 -11.09
C GLU A 47 13.01 -0.75 -11.62
N GLU A 48 12.18 -0.19 -10.73
CA GLU A 48 11.15 0.77 -11.10
C GLU A 48 10.77 1.64 -9.89
N PRO A 49 10.74 2.99 -10.02
CA PRO A 49 10.22 3.87 -8.98
C PRO A 49 8.77 3.55 -8.61
N MET A 50 8.49 3.47 -7.29
CA MET A 50 7.17 3.15 -6.76
C MET A 50 6.88 3.97 -5.49
N TRP A 51 5.62 4.40 -5.34
CA TRP A 51 5.14 5.22 -4.23
C TRP A 51 3.62 5.03 -4.02
N LEU A 52 3.07 5.48 -2.89
CA LEU A 52 1.69 5.18 -2.50
C LEU A 52 0.65 5.81 -3.45
N ASN A 53 0.87 7.03 -3.94
CA ASN A 53 -0.06 7.63 -4.92
C ASN A 53 -0.06 6.85 -6.25
N LYS A 54 1.09 6.36 -6.73
CA LYS A 54 1.13 5.52 -7.94
C LYS A 54 0.36 4.21 -7.76
N ILE A 55 0.48 3.56 -6.61
CA ILE A 55 -0.30 2.34 -6.30
C ILE A 55 -1.80 2.66 -6.19
N LYS A 56 -2.16 3.79 -5.58
CA LYS A 56 -3.55 4.28 -5.52
C LYS A 56 -4.12 4.47 -6.93
N ASP A 57 -3.39 5.14 -7.81
CA ASP A 57 -3.82 5.39 -9.19
C ASP A 57 -3.97 4.07 -9.97
N LYS A 58 -3.02 3.13 -9.79
CA LYS A 58 -3.11 1.77 -10.37
C LYS A 58 -4.33 0.98 -9.88
N LEU A 59 -4.69 1.09 -8.60
CA LEU A 59 -5.92 0.49 -8.06
C LEU A 59 -7.16 1.14 -8.69
N MET A 60 -7.23 2.48 -8.75
CA MET A 60 -8.37 3.21 -9.32
C MET A 60 -8.58 2.92 -10.80
N MET A 61 -7.49 2.75 -11.55
CA MET A 61 -7.51 2.40 -12.97
C MET A 61 -7.67 0.88 -13.21
N THR A 62 -7.87 0.07 -12.16
CA THR A 62 -8.02 -1.39 -12.25
C THR A 62 -6.85 -2.10 -12.95
N LEU A 63 -5.63 -1.59 -12.76
CA LEU A 63 -4.42 -2.09 -13.42
C LEU A 63 -3.78 -3.31 -12.73
N TYR A 64 -4.39 -3.79 -11.66
CA TYR A 64 -3.99 -5.01 -10.98
C TYR A 64 -4.96 -6.13 -11.35
N TYR A 65 -4.47 -7.17 -12.02
CA TYR A 65 -5.24 -8.36 -12.38
C TYR A 65 -5.23 -9.41 -11.27
N GLN A 66 -4.16 -9.45 -10.46
CA GLN A 66 -4.00 -10.37 -9.34
C GLN A 66 -3.50 -9.66 -8.09
N VAL A 67 -3.84 -10.20 -6.91
CA VAL A 67 -3.47 -9.61 -5.61
C VAL A 67 -1.95 -9.50 -5.45
N TRP A 68 -1.18 -10.45 -5.98
CA TRP A 68 0.27 -10.42 -5.86
C TRP A 68 0.90 -9.20 -6.53
N GLU A 69 0.30 -8.64 -7.59
CA GLU A 69 0.86 -7.49 -8.32
C GLU A 69 0.81 -6.24 -7.45
N PHE A 70 -0.31 -6.03 -6.74
CA PHE A 70 -0.42 -4.99 -5.71
C PHE A 70 0.59 -5.21 -4.57
N VAL A 71 0.70 -6.45 -4.07
CA VAL A 71 1.64 -6.77 -2.99
C VAL A 71 3.10 -6.58 -3.42
N ARG A 72 3.44 -6.90 -4.67
CA ARG A 72 4.76 -6.64 -5.25
C ARG A 72 5.06 -5.15 -5.24
N ASP A 73 4.16 -4.32 -5.75
CA ASP A 73 4.40 -2.88 -5.81
C ASP A 73 4.51 -2.25 -4.41
N MET A 74 3.70 -2.72 -3.45
CA MET A 74 3.83 -2.31 -2.04
C MET A 74 5.21 -2.67 -1.47
N ARG A 75 5.76 -3.85 -1.81
CA ARG A 75 7.11 -4.27 -1.39
C ARG A 75 8.20 -3.45 -2.08
N LEU A 76 8.00 -3.10 -3.35
CA LEU A 76 8.94 -2.35 -4.16
C LEU A 76 9.22 -0.96 -3.58
N ILE A 77 8.21 -0.30 -2.98
CA ILE A 77 8.40 0.95 -2.23
C ILE A 77 9.50 0.79 -1.16
N PHE A 78 9.41 -0.26 -0.35
CA PHE A 78 10.35 -0.50 0.75
C PHE A 78 11.72 -0.97 0.26
N GLN A 79 11.76 -1.74 -0.83
CA GLN A 79 13.01 -2.19 -1.46
C GLN A 79 13.77 -1.00 -2.07
N ASN A 80 13.10 -0.14 -2.84
CA ASN A 80 13.69 1.06 -3.41
C ASN A 80 14.22 2.00 -2.33
N HIS A 81 13.45 2.19 -1.25
CA HIS A 81 13.92 2.96 -0.10
C HIS A 81 15.19 2.33 0.51
N LYS A 82 15.24 1.01 0.70
CA LYS A 82 16.47 0.36 1.19
C LYS A 82 17.64 0.59 0.23
N MET A 83 17.43 0.47 -1.08
CA MET A 83 18.47 0.63 -2.11
C MET A 83 19.03 2.05 -2.17
N VAL A 84 18.18 3.06 -2.11
CA VAL A 84 18.59 4.47 -2.18
C VAL A 84 19.33 4.90 -0.91
N TYR A 85 18.92 4.38 0.26
CA TYR A 85 19.54 4.71 1.54
C TYR A 85 20.62 3.69 1.98
N ARG A 86 21.01 2.72 1.12
CA ARG A 86 22.02 1.67 1.40
C ARG A 86 23.40 2.23 1.79
N VAL A 87 23.72 3.48 1.44
CA VAL A 87 25.01 4.12 1.74
C VAL A 87 25.05 4.80 3.11
N SER A 88 23.92 4.91 3.81
CA SER A 88 23.93 5.42 5.18
C SER A 88 23.26 4.43 6.12
N VAL A 89 24.12 3.62 6.75
CA VAL A 89 23.84 2.84 7.97
C VAL A 89 23.24 3.72 9.10
N LEU A 90 23.15 5.03 8.89
CA LEU A 90 22.59 6.02 9.81
C LEU A 90 21.23 6.64 9.36
N THR A 91 20.69 6.37 8.16
CA THR A 91 19.40 6.96 7.72
C THR A 91 18.35 5.99 7.17
N THR A 92 18.58 4.67 7.22
CA THR A 92 17.46 3.70 7.25
C THR A 92 16.71 3.88 8.57
N GLY A 93 15.98 4.98 8.67
CA GLY A 93 15.33 5.38 9.91
C GLY A 93 14.30 4.33 10.35
N PRO A 94 13.89 4.36 11.64
CA PRO A 94 12.83 3.53 12.19
C PRO A 94 11.50 3.59 11.42
N SER A 95 11.38 4.51 10.45
CA SER A 95 10.19 4.77 9.65
C SER A 95 9.91 3.69 8.59
N GLY A 96 10.89 3.37 7.73
CA GLY A 96 10.70 2.39 6.64
C GLY A 96 10.48 0.96 7.16
N MET A 97 11.31 0.52 8.12
CA MET A 97 11.18 -0.81 8.73
C MET A 97 9.84 -0.99 9.48
N SER A 98 9.37 0.07 10.14
CA SER A 98 8.10 0.04 10.88
C SER A 98 6.88 0.02 9.95
N LEU A 99 6.94 0.70 8.81
CA LEU A 99 5.83 0.70 7.84
C LEU A 99 5.75 -0.65 7.09
N GLU A 100 6.90 -1.24 6.73
CA GLU A 100 6.97 -2.59 6.15
C GLU A 100 6.41 -3.65 7.13
N ALA A 101 6.79 -3.58 8.41
CA ALA A 101 6.28 -4.49 9.43
C ALA A 101 4.75 -4.36 9.61
N ARG A 102 4.23 -3.13 9.60
CA ARG A 102 2.79 -2.86 9.68
C ARG A 102 2.03 -3.36 8.45
N PHE A 103 2.60 -3.23 7.26
CA PHE A 103 2.05 -3.81 6.04
C PHE A 103 2.00 -5.34 6.13
N LYS A 104 3.12 -5.99 6.47
CA LYS A 104 3.20 -7.45 6.64
C LYS A 104 2.22 -7.98 7.69
N GLY A 105 2.10 -7.31 8.84
CA GLY A 105 1.13 -7.68 9.88
C GLY A 105 -0.31 -7.64 9.39
N ASN A 106 -0.69 -6.59 8.64
CA ASN A 106 -2.03 -6.50 8.05
C ASN A 106 -2.26 -7.49 6.90
N LEU A 107 -1.21 -7.89 6.17
CA LEU A 107 -1.27 -8.90 5.12
C LEU A 107 -1.48 -10.32 5.71
N CYS A 108 -0.77 -10.65 6.79
CA CYS A 108 -0.87 -11.95 7.47
C CYS A 108 -2.17 -12.16 8.26
N LEU A 109 -2.83 -11.09 8.72
CA LEU A 109 -4.09 -11.15 9.47
C LEU A 109 -5.35 -11.35 8.59
N SER A 110 -5.24 -12.06 7.47
CA SER A 110 -6.41 -12.48 6.68
C SER A 110 -6.79 -13.91 7.08
N PRO A 111 -7.94 -14.11 7.73
CA PRO A 111 -9.23 -13.62 7.28
C PRO A 111 -9.52 -12.26 7.88
N LEU A 112 -9.93 -11.32 7.02
CA LEU A 112 -10.76 -10.21 7.47
C LEU A 112 -12.03 -10.84 8.06
N LYS A 113 -11.96 -11.22 9.34
CA LYS A 113 -13.15 -11.48 10.14
C LYS A 113 -13.93 -10.19 10.07
N GLU A 114 -15.10 -10.33 9.50
CA GLU A 114 -16.18 -9.36 9.40
C GLU A 114 -16.16 -8.34 10.52
N ASP A 115 -15.53 -7.19 10.26
CA ASP A 115 -16.07 -5.93 10.76
C ASP A 115 -15.56 -4.74 9.94
N SER A 116 -15.74 -4.80 8.61
CA SER A 116 -15.69 -3.60 7.78
C SER A 116 -16.69 -2.56 8.29
N ARG A 117 -17.81 -2.99 8.87
CA ARG A 117 -18.83 -2.10 9.45
C ARG A 117 -18.29 -1.27 10.62
N SER A 118 -17.58 -1.84 11.60
CA SER A 118 -17.00 -1.01 12.67
C SER A 118 -15.81 -0.16 12.22
N LEU A 119 -15.02 -0.60 11.24
CA LEU A 119 -13.88 0.18 10.73
C LEU A 119 -14.31 1.37 9.86
N PHE A 120 -15.36 1.23 9.05
CA PHE A 120 -15.98 2.32 8.29
C PHE A 120 -16.99 3.12 9.12
N SER A 121 -17.39 2.65 10.31
CA SER A 121 -18.21 3.46 11.22
C SER A 121 -17.45 4.63 11.84
N ASN A 122 -16.11 4.62 11.78
CA ASN A 122 -15.31 5.77 12.15
C ASN A 122 -15.33 6.79 11.01
N LEU A 123 -16.06 7.91 11.20
CA LEU A 123 -16.17 8.99 10.21
C LEU A 123 -14.82 9.39 9.62
N LYS A 124 -13.74 9.46 10.42
CA LYS A 124 -12.41 9.84 9.90
C LYS A 124 -11.84 8.84 8.90
N ILE A 125 -12.12 7.55 9.07
CA ILE A 125 -11.64 6.49 8.17
C ILE A 125 -12.51 6.45 6.92
N LEU A 126 -13.82 6.61 7.06
CA LEU A 126 -14.75 6.68 5.94
C LEU A 126 -14.51 7.92 5.08
N ASP A 127 -14.33 9.09 5.70
CA ASP A 127 -14.01 10.35 5.03
C ASP A 127 -12.69 10.23 4.27
N LEU A 128 -11.66 9.64 4.90
CA LEU A 128 -10.37 9.41 4.24
C LEU A 128 -10.51 8.40 3.10
N PHE A 129 -11.32 7.35 3.26
CA PHE A 129 -11.57 6.36 2.21
C PHE A 129 -12.30 6.98 1.02
N ILE A 130 -13.36 7.75 1.24
CA ILE A 130 -14.11 8.45 0.19
C ILE A 130 -13.23 9.49 -0.51
N PHE A 131 -12.43 10.24 0.23
CA PHE A 131 -11.52 11.23 -0.34
C PHE A 131 -10.38 10.58 -1.14
N THR A 132 -9.85 9.45 -0.66
CA THR A 132 -8.71 8.76 -1.30
C THR A 132 -9.15 7.85 -2.45
N PHE A 133 -10.36 7.28 -2.39
CA PHE A 133 -10.94 6.36 -3.38
C PHE A 133 -12.39 6.76 -3.71
N PRO A 134 -12.60 7.79 -4.56
CA PRO A 134 -13.93 8.33 -4.85
C PRO A 134 -14.88 7.34 -5.55
N THR A 135 -14.34 6.30 -6.19
CA THR A 135 -15.10 5.35 -7.00
C THR A 135 -15.60 4.14 -6.21
N ALA A 136 -15.15 3.92 -4.97
CA ALA A 136 -15.49 2.71 -4.21
C ALA A 136 -16.92 2.70 -3.64
N VAL A 137 -17.62 3.84 -3.66
CA VAL A 137 -19.02 3.99 -3.23
C VAL A 137 -19.94 4.13 -4.47
N SER A 138 -20.03 3.09 -5.29
CA SER A 138 -20.96 2.96 -6.43
C SER A 138 -20.86 1.50 -6.90
N LYS A 139 -21.84 0.59 -6.82
CA LYS A 139 -23.30 0.61 -6.67
C LYS A 139 -23.71 -0.61 -5.82
N SER A 140 -24.70 -0.45 -4.93
CA SER A 140 -25.62 -1.53 -4.54
C SER A 140 -26.84 -1.51 -5.46
#